data_AF-A0A939HES9-F1
#
_entry.id   AF-A0A939HES9-F1
#
_cell.length_a   1.000
_cell.length_b   1.000
_cell.length_c   1.000
_cell.angle_alpha   90.00
_cell.angle_beta   90.00
_cell.angle_gamma   90.00
#
_symmetry.space_group_name_H-M   'P 1'
#
loop_
_entity.id
_entity.type
_entity.pdbx_description
1 polymer ?
#
loop_
_entity_poly.entity_id
_entity_poly.type
_entity_poly.pdbx_seq_one_letter_code
_entity_poly.pdbx_strand_id
1 'polypeptide(L)' 'MEAQYSKEVQAILAKPTASVDEFRLVMGCGRSQAYQFVREGRIKTLRIGSRIFIPTSAIRSMLDGAPLDAA' A
#
# COMPACT_ATOMS: atom_id res chain seq x y z
N MET A 1 5.32 13.17 -15.01
CA MET A 1 5.84 12.00 -15.75
C MET A 1 5.03 10.82 -15.23
N GLU A 2 4.05 10.31 -15.99
CA GLU A 2 3.28 9.15 -15.53
C GLU A 2 4.23 7.95 -15.49
N ALA A 3 4.61 7.52 -14.28
CA ALA A 3 5.34 6.27 -14.13
C ALA A 3 4.45 5.16 -14.69
N GLN A 4 4.92 4.47 -15.74
CA GLN A 4 4.14 3.41 -16.37
C GLN A 4 4.16 2.19 -15.46
N TYR A 5 3.20 2.10 -14.55
CA TYR A 5 2.99 0.92 -13.71
C TYR A 5 2.72 -0.31 -14.58
N SER A 6 3.17 -1.49 -14.13
CA SER A 6 2.76 -2.75 -14.74
C SER A 6 1.23 -2.89 -14.68
N LYS A 7 0.62 -3.65 -15.60
CA LYS A 7 -0.85 -3.87 -15.63
C LYS A 7 -1.37 -4.42 -14.29
N GLU A 8 -0.57 -5.26 -13.63
CA GLU A 8 -0.90 -5.81 -12.31
C GLU A 8 -0.95 -4.73 -11.22
N VAL A 9 0.06 -3.87 -11.17
CA VAL A 9 0.10 -2.75 -10.21
C VAL A 9 -1.05 -1.77 -10.47
N GLN A 10 -1.39 -1.49 -11.73
CA GLN A 10 -2.55 -0.66 -12.08
C GLN A 10 -3.85 -1.27 -11.56
N ALA A 11 -4.06 -2.58 -11.77
CA ALA A 11 -5.25 -3.28 -11.28
C ALA A 11 -5.34 -3.28 -9.75
N ILE A 12 -4.20 -3.39 -9.06
CA ILE A 12 -4.14 -3.27 -7.60
C ILE A 12 -4.55 -1.87 -7.16
N LEU A 13 -3.94 -0.84 -7.73
CA LEU A 13 -4.20 0.55 -7.36
C LEU A 13 -5.60 1.02 -7.72
N ALA A 14 -6.27 0.41 -8.71
CA ALA A 14 -7.66 0.73 -9.07
C ALA A 14 -8.69 0.32 -8.00
N LYS A 15 -8.36 -0.62 -7.11
CA LYS A 15 -9.24 -1.05 -6.00
C LYS A 15 -9.25 -0.01 -4.88
N PRO A 16 -10.27 0.02 -4.00
CA PRO A 16 -10.27 0.89 -2.82
C PRO A 16 -9.26 0.46 -1.76
N THR A 17 -8.98 -0.85 -1.67
CA THR A 17 -8.04 -1.43 -0.72
C THR A 17 -7.18 -2.50 -1.37
N ALA A 18 -5.99 -2.69 -0.83
CA ALA A 18 -5.04 -3.73 -1.19
C ALA A 18 -4.75 -4.61 0.03
N SER A 19 -4.41 -5.88 -0.20
CA SER A 19 -3.83 -6.72 0.84
C SER A 19 -2.35 -6.37 1.08
N VAL A 20 -1.75 -6.92 2.15
CA VAL A 20 -0.30 -6.79 2.40
C VAL A 20 0.54 -7.41 1.26
N ASP A 21 0.04 -8.50 0.68
CA ASP A 21 0.68 -9.19 -0.45
C ASP A 21 0.54 -8.41 -1.77
N GLU A 22 -0.48 -7.57 -1.92
CA GLU A 22 -0.59 -6.68 -3.07
C GLU A 22 0.25 -5.42 -2.87
N PHE A 23 0.26 -4.87 -1.66
CA PHE A 23 1.14 -3.75 -1.30
C PHE A 23 2.61 -4.05 -1.56
N ARG A 24 3.10 -5.25 -1.23
CA ARG A 24 4.50 -5.61 -1.51
C ARG A 24 4.83 -5.60 -3.01
N LEU A 25 3.86 -5.93 -3.88
CA LEU A 25 4.05 -5.92 -5.33
C LEU A 25 4.12 -4.48 -5.84
N VAL A 26 3.27 -3.59 -5.30
CA VAL A 26 3.31 -2.16 -5.62
C VAL A 26 4.62 -1.51 -5.15
N MET A 27 5.08 -1.84 -3.95
CA MET A 27 6.31 -1.27 -3.37
C MET A 27 7.60 -1.94 -3.85
N GLY A 28 7.50 -3.07 -4.56
CA GLY A 28 8.67 -3.85 -4.98
C GLY A 28 9.47 -4.43 -3.81
N CYS A 29 8.83 -4.75 -2.67
CA CYS A 29 9.51 -5.22 -1.47
C CYS A 29 9.22 -6.69 -1.12
N GLY A 30 10.05 -7.26 -0.24
CA GLY A 30 9.85 -8.61 0.28
C GLY A 30 8.68 -8.68 1.29
N ARG A 31 8.13 -9.89 1.48
CA ARG A 31 7.03 -10.13 2.44
C ARG A 31 7.36 -9.62 3.85
N SER A 32 8.55 -9.95 4.36
CA SER A 32 8.96 -9.54 5.71
C SER A 32 8.90 -8.02 5.88
N GLN A 33 9.42 -7.28 4.90
CA GLN A 33 9.41 -5.82 4.90
C GLN A 33 7.98 -5.25 4.80
N ALA A 34 7.12 -5.82 3.96
CA ALA A 34 5.73 -5.39 3.86
C ALA A 34 4.96 -5.57 5.18
N TYR A 35 5.10 -6.73 5.82
CA TYR A 35 4.50 -6.97 7.14
C TYR A 35 5.13 -6.12 8.24
N GLN A 36 6.43 -5.82 8.14
CA GLN A 36 7.10 -4.89 9.05
C GLN A 36 6.50 -3.49 8.95
N PHE A 37 6.26 -2.96 7.75
CA PHE A 37 5.65 -1.65 7.56
C PHE A 37 4.26 -1.56 8.19
N VAL A 38 3.46 -2.61 8.01
CA VAL A 38 2.13 -2.73 8.64
C VAL A 38 2.24 -2.80 10.15
N ARG A 39 3.16 -3.62 10.68
CA ARG A 39 3.37 -3.82 12.12
C ARG A 39 3.87 -2.56 12.81
N GLU A 40 4.74 -1.81 12.14
CA GLU A 40 5.30 -0.54 12.64
C GLU A 40 4.38 0.66 12.39
N GLY A 41 3.24 0.48 11.71
CA GLY A 41 2.31 1.57 11.41
C GLY A 41 2.85 2.59 10.41
N ARG A 42 3.89 2.23 9.64
CA ARG A 42 4.48 3.10 8.59
C ARG A 42 3.55 3.36 7.42
N ILE A 43 2.44 2.64 7.34
CA ILE A 43 1.37 2.86 6.39
C ILE A 43 0.03 2.70 7.09
N LYS A 44 -0.95 3.53 6.70
CA LYS A 44 -2.31 3.44 7.23
C LYS A 44 -2.92 2.10 6.86
N THR A 45 -3.49 1.41 7.84
CA THR A 45 -4.16 0.12 7.65
C THR A 45 -5.56 0.10 8.27
N LEU A 46 -6.42 -0.75 7.74
CA LEU A 46 -7.74 -1.08 8.26
C LEU A 46 -7.73 -2.56 8.64
N ARG A 47 -8.09 -2.87 9.88
CA ARG A 47 -8.18 -4.26 10.37
C ARG A 47 -9.64 -4.63 10.53
N ILE A 48 -10.07 -5.68 9.83
CA ILE A 48 -11.44 -6.20 9.89
C ILE A 48 -11.33 -7.69 10.23
N GLY A 49 -11.61 -8.03 11.48
CA GLY A 49 -11.35 -9.36 12.03
C GLY A 49 -9.86 -9.73 11.90
N SER A 50 -9.57 -10.87 11.28
CA SER A 50 -8.19 -11.34 11.04
C SER A 50 -7.53 -10.73 9.80
N ARG A 51 -8.28 -10.00 8.97
CA ARG A 51 -7.79 -9.46 7.69
C ARG A 51 -7.22 -8.05 7.87
N ILE A 52 -6.13 -7.79 7.16
CA ILE A 52 -5.48 -6.47 7.06
C ILE A 52 -5.73 -5.94 5.66
N PHE A 53 -6.28 -4.73 5.58
CA PHE A 53 -6.47 -3.97 4.36
C PHE A 53 -5.64 -2.69 4.42
N ILE A 54 -5.04 -2.34 3.29
CA ILE A 54 -4.27 -1.11 3.11
C ILE A 54 -5.05 -0.26 2.10
N PRO A 55 -5.56 0.92 2.47
CA PRO A 55 -6.22 1.80 1.51
C PRO A 55 -5.26 2.14 0.37
N THR A 56 -5.69 1.98 -0.87
CA THR A 56 -4.83 2.29 -2.02
C THR A 56 -4.52 3.78 -2.11
N SER A 57 -5.39 4.64 -1.56
CA SER A 57 -5.11 6.06 -1.36
C SER A 57 -3.87 6.29 -0.50
N ALA A 58 -3.70 5.54 0.61
CA ALA A 58 -2.53 5.65 1.46
C ALA A 58 -1.25 5.19 0.76
N ILE A 59 -1.36 4.15 -0.08
CA ILE A 59 -0.24 3.70 -0.93
C ILE A 59 0.16 4.80 -1.91
N ARG A 60 -0.81 5.42 -2.60
CA ARG A 60 -0.56 6.52 -3.54
C ARG A 60 0.10 7.71 -2.85
N SER A 61 -0.46 8.17 -1.72
CA SER A 61 0.13 9.26 -0.92
C SER A 61 1.59 8.98 -0.52
N MET A 62 1.89 7.74 -0.14
CA MET A 62 3.25 7.32 0.18
C MET A 62 4.19 7.36 -1.03
N LEU A 63 3.71 6.92 -2.20
CA LEU A 63 4.49 6.96 -3.45
C LEU A 63 4.71 8.39 -3.96
N ASP A 64 3.74 9.27 -3.74
CA ASP A 64 3.84 10.70 -4.08
C ASP A 64 4.79 11.47 -3.14
N GLY A 65 5.32 10.80 -2.11
CA GLY A 65 6.20 11.41 -1.10
C GLY A 65 5.48 12.39 -0.17
N ALA A 66 4.14 12.32 -0.11
CA ALA A 66 3.36 13.16 0.79
C ALA A 66 3.57 12.71 2.25
N PRO A 67 3.71 13.64 3.21
CA PRO A 67 3.70 13.30 4.64
C PRO A 67 2.41 12.55 4.98
N LEU A 68 2.51 11.48 5.78
CA LEU A 68 1.40 10.59 6.16
C LEU A 68 0.39 11.24 7.14
N ASP A 69 0.58 12.53 7.40
CA ASP A 69 0.03 13.32 8.50
C ASP A 69 -0.49 14.69 8.03
N ALA A 70 -0.90 14.82 6.76
CA ALA A 70 -1.77 15.90 6.33
C ALA A 70 -3.21 15.66 6.86
N ALA A 71 -3.41 15.96 8.14
CA ALA A 71 -4.70 16.19 8.77
C ALA A 71 -5.12 17.66 8.61
#